data_AF-A0A7K2P6S3-F1
#
_entry.id   AF-A0A7K2P6S3-F1
#
_cell.length_a   1.000
_cell.length_b   1.000
_cell.length_c   1.000
_cell.angle_alpha   90.00
_cell.angle_beta   90.00
_cell.angle_gamma   90.00
#
_symmetry.space_group_name_H-M   'P 1'
#
loop_
_entity.id
_entity.type
_entity.pdbx_description
1 polymer ?
#
loop_
_entity_poly.entity_id
_entity_poly.type
_entity_poly.pdbx_seq_one_letter_code
_entity_poly.pdbx_strand_id
1 'polypeptide(L)' 'MEALRAREKAHTREGDAIAAARRRLPMVEVAADSPLLGPDGPMTLLDAFEGRRQMIAYYFMWWPGRPAAEQCEGCTW' A
#
# COMPACT_ATOMS: atom_id res chain seq x y z
N MET A 1 -27.23 5.66 24.77
CA MET A 1 -27.06 4.57 23.78
C MET A 1 -27.34 5.03 22.35
N GLU A 2 -28.47 5.67 22.08
CA GLU A 2 -28.84 6.09 20.70
C GLU A 2 -27.87 7.12 20.08
N ALA A 3 -27.48 8.15 20.84
CA ALA A 3 -26.51 9.15 20.36
C ALA A 3 -25.13 8.56 20.00
N LEU A 4 -24.68 7.53 20.75
CA LEU A 4 -23.43 6.84 20.45
C LEU A 4 -23.54 6.04 19.15
N ARG A 5 -24.63 5.25 18.99
CA ARG A 5 -24.91 4.51 17.75
C ARG A 5 -25.03 5.41 16.52
N ALA A 6 -25.63 6.60 16.68
CA ALA A 6 -25.73 7.57 15.59
C ALA A 6 -24.33 8.06 15.16
N ARG A 7 -23.44 8.34 16.13
CA ARG A 7 -22.05 8.73 15.87
C ARG A 7 -21.25 7.60 15.20
N GLU A 8 -21.39 6.37 15.68
CA GLU A 8 -20.72 5.19 15.09
C GLU A 8 -21.14 4.99 13.63
N LYS A 9 -22.45 5.06 13.35
CA LYS A 9 -22.97 4.92 11.98
C LYS A 9 -22.48 6.03 11.06
N ALA A 10 -22.38 7.26 11.56
CA ALA A 10 -21.81 8.38 10.80
C ALA A 10 -20.34 8.14 10.44
N HIS A 11 -19.54 7.64 11.40
CA HIS A 11 -18.13 7.31 11.17
C HIS A 11 -17.96 6.23 10.10
N THR A 12 -18.75 5.15 10.15
CA THR A 12 -18.70 4.10 9.11
C THR A 12 -19.00 4.65 7.73
N ARG A 13 -20.06 5.46 7.59
CA ARG A 13 -20.46 6.06 6.31
C ARG A 13 -19.38 7.00 5.75
N GLU A 14 -18.73 7.77 6.60
CA GLU A 14 -17.62 8.64 6.19
C GLU A 14 -16.43 7.79 5.71
N GLY A 15 -16.11 6.71 6.41
CA GLY A 15 -15.09 5.74 5.97
C GLY A 15 -15.38 5.18 4.58
N ASP A 16 -16.63 4.79 4.32
CA ASP A 16 -17.07 4.32 3.01
C ASP A 16 -16.93 5.40 1.91
N ALA A 17 -17.28 6.64 2.24
CA ALA A 17 -17.16 7.78 1.33
C ALA A 17 -15.70 8.07 0.95
N ILE A 18 -14.80 8.07 1.94
CA ILE A 18 -13.35 8.24 1.74
C ILE A 18 -12.78 7.09 0.89
N ALA A 19 -13.13 5.84 1.20
CA ALA A 19 -12.68 4.68 0.43
C ALA A 19 -13.16 4.76 -1.03
N ALA A 20 -14.40 5.19 -1.26
CA ALA A 20 -14.92 5.42 -2.60
C ALA A 20 -14.21 6.57 -3.33
N ALA A 21 -13.87 7.65 -2.63
CA ALA A 21 -13.09 8.75 -3.20
C ALA A 21 -11.67 8.31 -3.60
N ARG A 22 -10.99 7.53 -2.74
CA ARG A 22 -9.67 6.95 -3.02
C ARG A 22 -9.66 6.07 -4.28
N ARG A 23 -10.68 5.22 -4.46
CA ARG A 23 -10.84 4.39 -5.68
C ARG A 23 -11.05 5.21 -6.96
N ARG A 24 -11.48 6.47 -6.84
CA ARG A 24 -11.69 7.41 -7.95
C ARG A 24 -10.52 8.38 -8.14
N LEU A 25 -9.45 8.26 -7.37
CA LEU A 25 -8.26 9.08 -7.58
C LEU A 25 -7.74 8.86 -9.01
N PRO A 26 -7.28 9.93 -9.68
CA PRO A 26 -6.76 9.81 -11.02
C PRO A 26 -5.54 8.92 -11.05
N MET A 27 -5.37 8.19 -12.16
CA MET A 27 -4.09 7.58 -12.48
C MET A 27 -3.08 8.71 -12.68
N VAL A 28 -1.97 8.63 -11.96
CA VAL A 28 -0.84 9.55 -12.09
C VAL A 28 0.33 8.82 -12.70
N GLU A 29 1.02 9.49 -13.60
CA GLU A 29 2.26 8.99 -14.17
C GLU A 29 3.31 8.83 -13.08
N VAL A 30 3.98 7.69 -13.08
CA VAL A 30 5.17 7.47 -12.26
C VAL A 30 6.35 7.47 -13.22
N ALA A 31 7.25 8.43 -13.03
CA ALA A 31 8.37 8.62 -13.94
C ALA A 31 9.34 7.43 -13.86
N ALA A 32 9.91 7.03 -14.99
CA ALA A 32 10.83 5.91 -15.09
C ALA A 32 12.11 6.10 -14.25
N ASP A 33 12.52 7.36 -14.06
CA ASP A 33 13.64 7.80 -13.25
C ASP A 33 13.28 8.03 -11.77
N SER A 34 12.07 7.65 -11.34
CA SER A 34 11.67 7.74 -9.93
C SER A 34 12.67 6.99 -9.05
N PRO A 35 13.25 7.64 -8.01
CA PRO A 35 14.26 7.01 -7.18
C PRO A 35 13.64 5.97 -6.24
N LEU A 36 14.28 4.81 -6.16
CA LEU A 36 13.97 3.73 -5.25
C LEU A 36 15.21 3.40 -4.41
N LEU A 37 15.00 2.86 -3.21
CA LEU A 37 16.05 2.25 -2.41
C LEU A 37 15.98 0.73 -2.61
N GLY A 38 16.92 0.20 -3.38
CA GLY A 38 17.12 -1.24 -3.56
C GLY A 38 18.03 -1.84 -2.48
N PRO A 39 18.20 -3.17 -2.49
CA PRO A 39 19.08 -3.88 -1.54
C PRO A 39 20.55 -3.44 -1.63
N ASP A 40 21.00 -3.03 -2.81
CA ASP A 40 22.39 -2.59 -3.06
C ASP A 40 22.54 -1.05 -3.09
N GLY A 41 21.48 -0.30 -2.75
CA GLY A 41 21.48 1.16 -2.73
C GLY A 41 20.47 1.81 -3.68
N PRO A 42 20.64 3.11 -3.98
CA PRO A 42 19.72 3.86 -4.83
C PRO A 42 19.66 3.32 -6.26
N MET A 43 18.46 3.25 -6.84
CA MET A 43 18.20 2.83 -8.22
C MET A 43 16.96 3.54 -8.79
N THR A 44 16.70 3.45 -10.09
CA THR A 44 15.46 3.98 -10.69
C THR A 44 14.33 2.93 -10.69
N LEU A 45 13.09 3.38 -10.89
CA LEU A 45 11.96 2.49 -11.12
C LEU A 45 12.18 1.60 -12.34
N LEU A 46 12.78 2.13 -13.42
CA LEU A 46 13.06 1.34 -14.62
C LEU A 46 14.10 0.24 -14.34
N ASP A 47 15.13 0.53 -13.53
CA ASP A 47 16.13 -0.47 -13.16
C ASP A 47 15.51 -1.66 -12.41
N ALA A 48 14.43 -1.42 -11.64
CA ALA A 48 13.73 -2.46 -10.87
C ALA A 48 13.04 -3.51 -11.76
N PHE A 49 12.89 -3.23 -13.06
CA PHE A 49 12.37 -4.20 -14.01
C PHE A 49 13.43 -5.23 -14.43
N GLU A 50 14.73 -4.96 -14.24
CA GLU A 50 15.82 -5.87 -14.63
C GLU A 50 15.71 -6.35 -16.10
N GLY A 51 15.32 -5.44 -17.00
CA GLY A 51 15.11 -5.76 -18.42
C GLY A 51 13.84 -6.55 -18.76
N ARG A 52 13.00 -6.86 -17.76
CA ARG A 52 11.70 -7.54 -17.95
C ARG A 52 10.64 -6.55 -18.43
N ARG A 53 9.58 -7.09 -19.02
CA ARG A 53 8.46 -6.29 -19.56
C ARG A 53 7.35 -6.00 -18.54
N GLN A 54 7.37 -6.68 -17.41
CA GLN A 54 6.35 -6.57 -16.36
C GLN A 54 7.03 -6.75 -15.00
N MET A 55 6.58 -5.96 -14.03
CA MET A 55 6.97 -6.04 -12.63
C MET A 55 5.69 -6.20 -11.80
N ILE A 56 5.72 -7.11 -10.83
CA ILE A 56 4.64 -7.26 -9.85
C ILE A 56 5.15 -6.70 -8.54
N ALA A 57 4.49 -5.67 -8.03
CA ALA A 57 4.81 -5.08 -6.74
C ALA A 57 3.86 -5.63 -5.66
N TYR A 58 4.44 -6.15 -4.57
CA TYR A 58 3.71 -6.53 -3.38
C TYR A 58 4.09 -5.61 -2.22
N TYR A 59 3.09 -5.11 -1.50
CA TYR A 59 3.29 -4.31 -0.30
C TYR A 59 3.07 -5.19 0.92
N PHE A 60 4.15 -5.68 1.51
CA PHE A 60 4.11 -6.44 2.75
C PHE A 60 4.43 -5.52 3.92
N MET A 61 3.61 -5.57 4.97
CA MET A 61 3.95 -4.94 6.24
C MET A 61 4.90 -5.85 7.00
N TRP A 62 6.19 -5.77 6.66
CA TRP A 62 7.23 -6.61 7.25
C TRP A 62 7.78 -6.02 8.55
N TRP A 63 7.91 -6.83 9.60
CA TRP A 63 8.62 -6.47 10.83
C TRP A 63 10.10 -6.90 10.75
N PRO A 64 11.05 -5.95 10.61
CA PRO A 64 12.48 -6.28 10.58
C PRO A 64 12.93 -7.01 11.86
N GLY A 65 13.67 -8.10 11.70
CA GLY A 65 14.22 -8.89 12.81
C GLY A 65 13.31 -10.00 13.34
N ARG A 66 12.11 -10.21 12.78
CA ARG A 66 11.23 -11.34 13.11
C ARG A 66 11.18 -12.35 11.96
N PRO A 67 11.17 -13.66 12.24
CA PRO A 67 11.03 -14.68 11.20
C PRO A 67 9.65 -14.60 10.55
N ALA A 68 9.51 -15.14 9.33
CA ALA A 68 8.27 -15.09 8.56
C ALA A 68 7.05 -15.64 9.32
N ALA A 69 7.24 -16.70 10.13
CA ALA A 69 6.18 -17.31 10.93
C ALA A 69 5.63 -16.41 12.05
N GLU A 70 6.33 -15.33 12.39
CA GLU A 70 5.91 -14.36 13.43
C GLU A 70 5.36 -13.06 12.83
N GLN A 71 5.27 -12.96 11.50
CA GLN A 71 4.68 -11.81 10.83
C GLN A 71 3.15 -11.91 10.88
N CYS A 72 2.46 -10.76 10.82
CA CYS A 72 1.01 -10.75 10.79
C CYS A 72 0.51 -11.44 9.51
N GLU A 73 -0.22 -12.55 9.66
CA GLU A 73 -0.75 -13.34 8.54
C GLU A 73 -1.62 -12.48 7.61
N GLY A 74 -2.47 -11.61 8.18
CA GLY A 74 -3.33 -10.72 7.39
C GLY A 74 -2.62 -9.55 6.73
N CYS A 75 -1.33 -9.32 7.00
CA CYS A 75 -0.56 -8.21 6.43
C CYS A 75 0.68 -8.64 5.63
N THR A 76 0.98 -9.94 5.62
CA THR A 76 2.20 -10.51 5.02
C THR A 76 1.90 -11.63 4.02
N TRP A 77 0.64 -12.09 3.93
CA TRP A 77 0.18 -13.10 2.98
C TRP A 77 -0.72 -12.49 1.89
#